data_AF-A0A254RM87-F1
#
_entry.id   AF-A0A254RM87-F1
#
_cell.length_a   1.000
_cell.length_b   1.000
_cell.length_c   1.000
_cell.angle_alpha   90.00
_cell.angle_beta   90.00
_cell.angle_gamma   90.00
#
_symmetry.space_group_name_H-M   'P 1'
#
loop_
_entity.id
_entity.type
_entity.pdbx_description
1 polymer ?
#
loop_
_entity_poly.entity_id
_entity_poly.type
_entity_poly.pdbx_seq_one_letter_code
_entity_poly.pdbx_strand_id
1 'polypeptide(L)'
;MENFNNLLSCAKERLQRDSSRFASGDFWKIFEGEVCKALDKSKEFVGVPDWNIEYIGGHKFPDIVARINKNQALGIEVKTLSTRNDSWKVMGGSIMESTRIPNVSRIHVFCGKQNPFEIKYRSFEDCVEDVAVTHSPRYMLDMNVAREKSLFKRLGKSYDEIRHMKNPFDAFRTYMVDSKMKRNATSEGEDLWWFSPNIDEFSKLDLAEEKIASSLVNNKVKFWNKLSADEKQEIKIEMLIASPSVLEGDYEYACQWLLQRKGVVCPSFRDNFSAGGRTVVNGVNVPQVIGKINEWKADITKAFNKKELPQQHFEHWKTRVLSIGKFSSVEKDVLKKIVADIGKGISR
;
A
#
# COMPACT_ATOMS: atom_id res chain seq x y z
N MET A 1 26.43 -11.58 -17.25
CA MET A 1 25.34 -12.44 -16.73
C MET A 1 25.88 -13.59 -15.91
N GLU A 2 26.92 -14.28 -16.37
CA GLU A 2 27.59 -15.35 -15.63
C GLU A 2 28.04 -14.90 -14.23
N ASN A 3 28.80 -13.79 -14.13
CA ASN A 3 29.24 -13.26 -12.84
C ASN A 3 28.07 -12.94 -11.88
N PHE A 4 26.92 -12.50 -12.40
CA PHE A 4 25.75 -12.23 -11.57
C PHE A 4 25.10 -13.52 -11.07
N ASN A 5 24.97 -14.53 -11.92
CA ASN A 5 24.47 -15.84 -11.49
C ASN A 5 25.41 -16.48 -10.45
N ASN A 6 26.72 -16.34 -10.63
CA ASN A 6 27.72 -16.78 -9.65
C ASN A 6 27.58 -16.03 -8.34
N LEU A 7 27.34 -14.71 -8.39
CA LEU A 7 27.07 -13.88 -7.19
C LEU A 7 25.85 -14.38 -6.42
N LEU A 8 24.72 -14.62 -7.11
CA LEU A 8 23.48 -15.14 -6.51
C LEU A 8 23.70 -16.55 -5.93
N SER A 9 24.42 -17.41 -6.64
CA SER A 9 24.73 -18.77 -6.20
C SER A 9 25.59 -18.78 -4.93
N CYS A 10 26.67 -17.99 -4.92
CA CYS A 10 27.55 -17.85 -3.75
C CYS A 10 26.80 -17.26 -2.55
N ALA A 11 25.94 -16.26 -2.76
CA ALA A 11 25.11 -15.70 -1.69
C ALA A 11 24.12 -16.73 -1.12
N LYS A 12 23.48 -17.53 -1.99
CA LYS A 12 22.62 -18.65 -1.58
C LYS A 12 23.40 -19.64 -0.70
N GLU A 13 24.56 -20.11 -1.14
CA GLU A 13 25.37 -21.07 -0.38
C GLU A 13 25.76 -20.53 1.00
N ARG A 14 26.16 -19.26 1.08
CA ARG A 14 26.49 -18.59 2.34
C ARG A 14 25.30 -18.58 3.31
N LEU A 15 24.12 -18.21 2.83
CA LEU A 15 22.91 -18.17 3.65
C LEU A 15 22.47 -19.58 4.08
N GLN A 16 22.63 -20.59 3.22
CA GLN A 16 22.31 -21.99 3.56
C GLN A 16 23.24 -22.56 4.64
N ARG A 17 24.52 -22.14 4.68
CA ARG A 17 25.44 -22.50 5.77
C ARG A 17 25.04 -21.91 7.12
N ASP A 18 24.34 -20.77 7.13
CA ASP A 18 23.79 -20.11 8.33
C ASP A 18 22.27 -20.35 8.47
N SER A 19 21.78 -21.50 8.00
CA SER A 19 20.34 -21.83 7.96
C SER A 19 19.66 -21.83 9.34
N SER A 20 20.40 -22.10 10.41
CA SER A 20 19.88 -22.08 11.78
C SER A 20 19.34 -20.70 12.18
N ARG A 21 19.96 -19.62 11.67
CA ARG A 21 19.52 -18.24 11.89
C ARG A 21 18.17 -17.92 11.25
N PHE A 22 17.79 -18.67 10.22
CA PHE A 22 16.52 -18.49 9.50
C PHE A 22 15.48 -19.54 9.88
N ALA A 23 15.84 -20.56 10.66
CA ALA A 23 14.96 -21.68 11.02
C ALA A 23 13.84 -21.30 12.02
N SER A 24 13.92 -20.14 12.67
CA SER A 24 12.88 -19.72 13.62
C SER A 24 12.74 -18.19 13.69
N GLY A 25 11.65 -17.74 14.30
CA GLY A 25 11.36 -16.31 14.48
C GLY A 25 10.95 -15.58 13.20
N ASP A 26 10.99 -14.25 13.27
CA ASP A 26 10.54 -13.35 12.22
C ASP A 26 11.56 -13.20 11.08
N PHE A 27 11.97 -14.30 10.43
CA PHE A 27 13.05 -14.28 9.43
C PHE A 27 12.77 -13.30 8.29
N TRP A 28 11.49 -13.11 7.92
CA TRP A 28 11.05 -12.16 6.90
C TRP A 28 11.47 -10.72 7.19
N LYS A 29 11.67 -10.35 8.46
CA LYS A 29 12.14 -9.00 8.84
C LYS A 29 13.62 -8.77 8.57
N ILE A 30 14.41 -9.84 8.56
CA ILE A 30 15.88 -9.75 8.46
C ILE A 30 16.41 -10.25 7.12
N PHE A 31 15.62 -11.04 6.38
CA PHE A 31 16.09 -11.78 5.21
C PHE A 31 16.66 -10.88 4.11
N GLU A 32 15.98 -9.77 3.77
CA GLU A 32 16.50 -8.78 2.81
C GLU A 32 17.90 -8.28 3.16
N GLY A 33 18.08 -7.83 4.41
CA GLY A 33 19.37 -7.34 4.90
C GLY A 33 20.45 -8.41 4.88
N GLU A 34 20.10 -9.66 5.21
CA GLU A 34 21.05 -10.78 5.16
C GLU A 34 21.39 -11.20 3.72
N VAL A 35 20.43 -11.15 2.78
CA VAL A 35 20.71 -11.33 1.34
C VAL A 35 21.67 -10.27 0.84
N CYS A 36 21.44 -8.99 1.16
CA CYS A 36 22.33 -7.90 0.77
C CYS A 36 23.77 -8.12 1.29
N LYS A 37 23.93 -8.48 2.58
CA LYS A 37 25.24 -8.78 3.16
C LYS A 37 25.90 -10.00 2.50
N ALA A 38 25.13 -11.03 2.20
CA ALA A 38 25.63 -12.24 1.56
C ALA A 38 26.12 -11.96 0.13
N LEU A 39 25.39 -11.12 -0.62
CA LEU A 39 25.80 -10.66 -1.96
C LEU A 39 27.09 -9.85 -1.88
N ASP A 40 27.16 -8.85 -0.98
CA ASP A 40 28.35 -8.00 -0.85
C ASP A 40 29.62 -8.80 -0.51
N LYS A 41 29.51 -9.73 0.44
CA LYS A 41 30.60 -10.66 0.79
C LYS A 41 30.98 -11.64 -0.32
N SER A 42 30.14 -11.82 -1.33
CA SER A 42 30.38 -12.76 -2.43
C SER A 42 31.11 -12.13 -3.61
N LYS A 43 31.20 -10.79 -3.69
CA LYS A 43 31.81 -10.07 -4.82
C LYS A 43 33.24 -10.49 -5.11
N GLU A 44 34.08 -10.52 -4.08
CA GLU A 44 35.50 -10.88 -4.18
C GLU A 44 35.67 -12.30 -4.75
N PHE A 45 34.83 -13.24 -4.28
CA PHE A 45 34.92 -14.66 -4.63
C PHE A 45 34.50 -14.94 -6.07
N VAL A 46 33.68 -14.08 -6.66
CA VAL A 46 33.14 -14.26 -8.03
C VAL A 46 33.76 -13.28 -9.03
N GLY A 47 34.83 -12.57 -8.65
CA GLY A 47 35.60 -11.71 -9.53
C GLY A 47 34.88 -10.41 -9.91
N VAL A 48 34.08 -9.84 -9.02
CA VAL A 48 33.38 -8.55 -9.22
C VAL A 48 33.55 -7.57 -8.04
N PRO A 49 34.78 -7.35 -7.53
CA PRO A 49 35.01 -6.52 -6.34
C PRO A 49 34.46 -5.09 -6.50
N ASP A 50 34.49 -4.55 -7.71
CA ASP A 50 34.08 -3.17 -8.03
C ASP A 50 32.56 -2.96 -8.07
N TRP A 51 31.74 -4.01 -7.97
CA TRP A 51 30.29 -3.86 -7.98
C TRP A 51 29.81 -3.26 -6.65
N ASN A 52 28.90 -2.30 -6.71
CA ASN A 52 28.28 -1.75 -5.51
C ASN A 52 26.96 -2.47 -5.20
N ILE A 53 26.85 -3.12 -4.04
CA ILE A 53 25.60 -3.77 -3.60
C ILE A 53 24.89 -2.82 -2.65
N GLU A 54 23.75 -2.31 -3.09
CA GLU A 54 22.95 -1.34 -2.35
C GLU A 54 21.66 -2.00 -1.89
N TYR A 55 21.44 -2.04 -0.57
CA TYR A 55 20.11 -2.29 -0.02
C TYR A 55 19.28 -1.02 -0.16
N ILE A 56 18.18 -1.10 -0.89
CA ILE A 56 17.30 0.05 -1.13
C ILE A 56 16.17 0.05 -0.11
N GLY A 57 15.52 -1.11 0.08
CA GLY A 57 14.37 -1.25 0.95
C GLY A 57 13.24 -0.27 0.63
N GLY A 58 12.35 -0.06 1.60
CA GLY A 58 11.37 1.03 1.54
C GLY A 58 10.36 0.94 0.39
N HIS A 59 9.90 -0.27 0.05
CA HIS A 59 8.89 -0.53 -0.99
C HIS A 59 9.27 -0.06 -2.41
N LYS A 60 10.56 0.20 -2.67
CA LYS A 60 11.10 0.39 -4.02
C LYS A 60 11.29 -0.94 -4.74
N PHE A 61 11.30 -0.88 -6.06
CA PHE A 61 11.46 -2.08 -6.89
C PHE A 61 12.73 -1.95 -7.75
N PRO A 62 13.71 -2.85 -7.64
CA PRO A 62 13.83 -4.00 -6.72
C PRO A 62 14.35 -3.62 -5.31
N ASP A 63 14.30 -4.57 -4.37
CA ASP A 63 14.78 -4.39 -2.98
C ASP A 63 16.30 -4.15 -2.86
N ILE A 64 17.10 -4.78 -3.72
CA ILE A 64 18.57 -4.67 -3.75
C ILE A 64 19.04 -4.40 -5.17
N VAL A 65 20.03 -3.52 -5.31
CA VAL A 65 20.65 -3.17 -6.59
C VAL A 65 22.14 -3.48 -6.58
N ALA A 66 22.60 -4.24 -7.56
CA ALA A 66 24.01 -4.45 -7.86
C ALA A 66 24.44 -3.50 -8.99
N ARG A 67 25.06 -2.37 -8.66
CA ARG A 67 25.58 -1.41 -9.65
C ARG A 67 26.91 -1.88 -10.21
N ILE A 68 26.94 -2.05 -11.52
CA ILE A 68 28.15 -2.41 -12.28
C ILE A 68 28.93 -1.14 -12.62
N ASN A 69 28.22 -0.08 -13.00
CA ASN A 69 28.75 1.26 -13.24
C ASN A 69 27.61 2.30 -13.13
N LYS A 70 27.89 3.58 -13.47
CA LYS A 70 26.93 4.68 -13.36
C LYS A 70 25.61 4.45 -14.12
N ASN A 71 25.64 3.71 -15.23
CA ASN A 71 24.51 3.55 -16.15
C ASN A 71 24.02 2.10 -16.25
N GLN A 72 24.61 1.17 -15.51
CA GLN A 72 24.29 -0.24 -15.61
C GLN A 72 24.19 -0.87 -14.23
N ALA A 73 23.01 -1.41 -13.94
CA ALA A 73 22.75 -2.12 -12.70
C ALA A 73 21.87 -3.36 -12.92
N LEU A 74 22.01 -4.31 -12.01
CA LEU A 74 21.18 -5.51 -11.92
C LEU A 74 20.38 -5.48 -10.63
N GLY A 75 19.17 -6.03 -10.68
CA GLY A 75 18.20 -6.00 -9.59
C GLY A 75 18.03 -7.34 -8.93
N ILE A 76 17.84 -7.33 -7.61
CA ILE A 76 17.44 -8.49 -6.84
C ILE A 76 16.18 -8.13 -6.05
N GLU A 77 15.07 -8.75 -6.40
CA GLU A 77 13.82 -8.69 -5.66
C GLU A 77 13.82 -9.82 -4.63
N VAL A 78 13.66 -9.51 -3.36
CA VAL A 78 13.69 -10.49 -2.29
C VAL A 78 12.26 -10.89 -1.92
N LYS A 79 12.03 -12.19 -1.75
CA LYS A 79 10.75 -12.73 -1.30
C LYS A 79 10.94 -13.76 -0.20
N THR A 80 9.96 -13.84 0.68
CA THR A 80 9.91 -14.83 1.74
C THR A 80 8.60 -15.58 1.73
N LEU A 81 8.67 -16.90 1.86
CA LEU A 81 7.52 -17.79 1.91
C LEU A 81 7.33 -18.36 3.32
N SER A 82 6.08 -18.36 3.79
CA SER A 82 5.69 -19.02 5.02
C SER A 82 5.45 -20.52 4.80
N THR A 83 5.59 -21.29 5.87
CA THR A 83 5.47 -22.76 5.91
C THR A 83 4.08 -23.33 5.62
N ARG A 84 3.05 -22.48 5.54
CA ARG A 84 1.64 -22.93 5.56
C ARG A 84 1.20 -23.66 4.29
N ASN A 85 1.94 -23.54 3.20
CA ASN A 85 1.71 -24.27 1.96
C ASN A 85 3.05 -24.69 1.36
N ASP A 86 3.11 -25.87 0.74
CA ASP A 86 4.33 -26.34 0.07
C ASP A 86 4.65 -25.59 -1.25
N SER A 87 3.78 -24.66 -1.61
CA SER A 87 3.86 -23.79 -2.78
C SER A 87 5.08 -22.88 -2.78
N TRP A 88 5.69 -22.72 -3.96
CA TRP A 88 6.70 -21.70 -4.24
C TRP A 88 6.12 -20.44 -4.91
N LYS A 89 4.79 -20.29 -4.80
CA LYS A 89 4.03 -19.15 -5.32
C LYS A 89 4.01 -17.99 -4.34
N VAL A 90 4.28 -16.79 -4.83
CA VAL A 90 4.26 -15.55 -4.05
C VAL A 90 3.82 -14.37 -4.91
N MET A 91 3.11 -13.43 -4.30
CA MET A 91 2.78 -12.16 -4.94
C MET A 91 4.06 -11.36 -5.21
N GLY A 92 4.23 -10.93 -6.46
CA GLY A 92 5.28 -10.01 -6.89
C GLY A 92 4.86 -8.53 -6.76
N GLY A 93 5.65 -7.66 -7.38
CA GLY A 93 5.37 -6.23 -7.48
C GLY A 93 4.20 -5.90 -8.42
N SER A 94 3.79 -4.63 -8.41
CA SER A 94 2.83 -4.05 -9.37
C SER A 94 3.34 -4.19 -10.80
N ILE A 95 2.43 -4.47 -11.74
CA ILE A 95 2.77 -4.50 -13.17
C ILE A 95 3.18 -3.14 -13.71
N MET A 96 2.78 -2.05 -13.04
CA MET A 96 3.10 -0.69 -13.44
C MET A 96 4.51 -0.30 -13.02
N GLU A 97 5.05 -0.99 -12.01
CA GLU A 97 6.39 -0.75 -11.46
C GLU A 97 6.64 0.74 -11.11
N SER A 98 5.63 1.41 -10.57
CA SER A 98 5.66 2.86 -10.29
C SER A 98 6.79 3.29 -9.34
N THR A 99 7.35 2.34 -8.58
CA THR A 99 8.46 2.53 -7.62
C THR A 99 9.81 2.04 -8.16
N ARG A 100 9.91 1.78 -9.46
CA ARG A 100 11.10 1.22 -10.11
C ARG A 100 12.33 2.12 -9.97
N ILE A 101 13.47 1.50 -9.67
CA ILE A 101 14.77 2.16 -9.67
C ILE A 101 15.30 2.29 -11.11
N PRO A 102 15.71 3.49 -11.55
CA PRO A 102 16.31 3.69 -12.87
C PRO A 102 17.57 2.86 -13.11
N ASN A 103 17.90 2.62 -14.39
CA ASN A 103 19.12 1.95 -14.86
C ASN A 103 19.29 0.48 -14.42
N VAL A 104 18.25 -0.14 -13.86
CA VAL A 104 18.21 -1.60 -13.59
C VAL A 104 17.77 -2.33 -14.86
N SER A 105 18.67 -3.07 -15.49
CA SER A 105 18.42 -3.72 -16.78
C SER A 105 17.70 -5.07 -16.65
N ARG A 106 17.97 -5.82 -15.59
CA ARG A 106 17.38 -7.15 -15.34
C ARG A 106 17.16 -7.35 -13.85
N ILE A 107 16.15 -8.12 -13.50
CA ILE A 107 15.80 -8.43 -12.11
C ILE A 107 15.80 -9.94 -11.92
N HIS A 108 16.35 -10.41 -10.80
CA HIS A 108 16.19 -11.78 -10.32
C HIS A 108 15.38 -11.77 -9.03
N VAL A 109 14.51 -12.75 -8.89
CA VAL A 109 13.82 -13.01 -7.63
C VAL A 109 14.70 -13.92 -6.79
N PHE A 110 14.97 -13.53 -5.54
CA PHE A 110 15.70 -14.32 -4.55
C PHE A 110 14.72 -14.66 -3.42
N CYS A 111 14.23 -15.90 -3.45
CA CYS A 111 13.12 -16.35 -2.61
C CYS A 111 13.59 -17.34 -1.54
N GLY A 112 13.40 -16.99 -0.27
CA GLY A 112 13.64 -17.85 0.89
C GLY A 112 12.34 -18.45 1.43
N LYS A 113 12.29 -19.77 1.61
CA LYS A 113 11.20 -20.49 2.29
C LYS A 113 11.71 -20.97 3.64
N GLN A 114 10.96 -20.71 4.70
CA GLN A 114 11.30 -21.15 6.06
C GLN A 114 10.73 -22.55 6.33
N ASN A 115 11.45 -23.37 7.10
CA ASN A 115 11.13 -24.74 7.57
C ASN A 115 10.64 -25.75 6.50
N PRO A 116 11.55 -26.49 5.84
CA PRO A 116 13.01 -26.35 5.91
C PRO A 116 13.48 -25.03 5.29
N PHE A 117 14.61 -24.51 5.75
CA PHE A 117 15.17 -23.30 5.14
C PHE A 117 15.72 -23.60 3.76
N GLU A 118 15.04 -23.12 2.73
CA GLU A 118 15.37 -23.34 1.34
C GLU A 118 15.43 -22.01 0.59
N ILE A 119 16.33 -21.92 -0.39
CA ILE A 119 16.48 -20.74 -1.24
C ILE A 119 16.41 -21.15 -2.71
N LYS A 120 15.57 -20.44 -3.46
CA LYS A 120 15.57 -20.44 -4.92
C LYS A 120 15.80 -19.03 -5.43
N TYR A 121 16.58 -18.90 -6.50
CA TYR A 121 16.66 -17.66 -7.25
C TYR A 121 16.45 -17.94 -8.73
N ARG A 122 15.75 -17.03 -9.41
CA ARG A 122 15.42 -17.14 -10.83
C ARG A 122 15.35 -15.75 -11.45
N SER A 123 15.52 -15.65 -12.76
CA SER A 123 15.19 -14.41 -13.45
C SER A 123 13.72 -14.08 -13.23
N PHE A 124 13.41 -12.79 -13.08
CA PHE A 124 12.04 -12.33 -12.88
C PHE A 124 11.14 -12.83 -14.02
N GLU A 125 11.55 -12.58 -15.25
CA GLU A 125 10.86 -13.01 -16.47
C GLU A 125 10.55 -14.51 -16.51
N ASP A 126 11.48 -15.37 -16.08
CA ASP A 126 11.27 -16.82 -16.14
C ASP A 126 10.40 -17.36 -14.98
N CYS A 127 10.10 -16.56 -13.96
CA CYS A 127 9.34 -17.00 -12.77
C CYS A 127 7.98 -16.33 -12.60
N VAL A 128 7.62 -15.34 -13.43
CA VAL A 128 6.24 -14.85 -13.47
C VAL A 128 5.34 -15.91 -14.14
N GLU A 129 4.36 -16.42 -13.40
CA GLU A 129 3.40 -17.44 -13.86
C GLU A 129 2.12 -16.80 -14.42
N ASP A 130 1.61 -15.76 -13.75
CA ASP A 130 0.35 -15.11 -14.11
C ASP A 130 0.29 -13.65 -13.58
N VAL A 131 -0.84 -12.98 -13.79
CA VAL A 131 -1.18 -11.69 -13.15
C VAL A 131 -2.40 -11.87 -12.25
N ALA A 132 -2.28 -11.42 -11.00
CA ALA A 132 -3.43 -11.29 -10.11
C ALA A 132 -4.08 -9.92 -10.33
N VAL A 133 -5.31 -9.93 -10.85
CA VAL A 133 -6.11 -8.70 -11.02
C VAL A 133 -6.70 -8.33 -9.68
N THR A 134 -6.17 -7.26 -9.09
CA THR A 134 -6.72 -6.62 -7.89
C THR A 134 -6.94 -5.13 -8.19
N HIS A 135 -7.27 -4.30 -7.19
CA HIS A 135 -7.32 -2.84 -7.35
C HIS A 135 -6.00 -2.24 -7.86
N SER A 136 -4.85 -2.90 -7.62
CA SER A 136 -3.59 -2.72 -8.34
C SER A 136 -3.11 -4.08 -8.88
N PRO A 137 -3.09 -4.31 -10.21
CA PRO A 137 -2.66 -5.59 -10.77
C PRO A 137 -1.19 -5.90 -10.44
N ARG A 138 -0.93 -7.13 -10.00
CA ARG A 138 0.41 -7.58 -9.58
C ARG A 138 0.80 -8.88 -10.25
N TYR A 139 2.09 -9.06 -10.44
CA TYR A 139 2.63 -10.32 -10.93
C TYR A 139 2.43 -11.44 -9.89
N MET A 140 2.07 -12.64 -10.35
CA MET A 140 2.13 -13.86 -9.58
C MET A 140 3.42 -14.59 -9.91
N LEU A 141 4.30 -14.75 -8.94
CA LEU A 141 5.56 -15.46 -9.09
C LEU A 141 5.37 -16.92 -8.68
N ASP A 142 5.97 -17.85 -9.42
CA ASP A 142 6.15 -19.24 -9.00
C ASP A 142 7.58 -19.68 -9.30
N MET A 143 8.35 -19.97 -8.23
CA MET A 143 9.74 -20.40 -8.40
C MET A 143 9.88 -21.79 -9.02
N ASN A 144 8.77 -22.54 -9.19
CA ASN A 144 8.72 -23.84 -9.84
C ASN A 144 8.12 -23.82 -11.25
N VAL A 145 7.58 -22.69 -11.74
CA VAL A 145 6.99 -22.64 -13.09
C VAL A 145 8.05 -23.01 -14.13
N ALA A 146 7.72 -23.85 -15.08
CA ALA A 146 8.65 -24.17 -16.15
C ALA A 146 8.83 -22.94 -17.07
N ARG A 147 10.04 -22.75 -17.63
CA ARG A 147 10.39 -21.50 -18.34
C ARG A 147 9.44 -21.21 -19.51
N GLU A 148 9.11 -22.24 -20.27
CA GLU A 148 8.17 -22.22 -21.39
C GLU A 148 6.72 -21.95 -20.97
N LYS A 149 6.40 -22.13 -19.69
CA LYS A 149 5.09 -21.83 -19.10
C LYS A 149 5.04 -20.48 -18.39
N SER A 150 6.15 -19.74 -18.32
CA SER A 150 6.15 -18.38 -17.79
C SER A 150 5.20 -17.48 -18.60
N LEU A 151 4.63 -16.49 -17.92
CA LEU A 151 3.69 -15.55 -18.51
C LEU A 151 4.27 -14.88 -19.75
N PHE A 152 5.49 -14.34 -19.67
CA PHE A 152 6.15 -13.65 -20.79
C PHE A 152 6.36 -14.56 -22.00
N LYS A 153 6.72 -15.84 -21.78
CA LYS A 153 6.80 -16.81 -22.89
C LYS A 153 5.44 -17.09 -23.52
N ARG A 154 4.38 -17.18 -22.72
CA ARG A 154 3.01 -17.38 -23.22
C ARG A 154 2.46 -16.15 -23.94
N LEU A 155 2.92 -14.95 -23.57
CA LEU A 155 2.60 -13.69 -24.25
C LEU A 155 3.38 -13.49 -25.56
N GLY A 156 4.48 -14.22 -25.74
CA GLY A 156 5.40 -13.98 -26.86
C GLY A 156 6.11 -12.63 -26.79
N LYS A 157 6.15 -12.00 -25.61
CA LYS A 157 6.81 -10.71 -25.35
C LYS A 157 7.71 -10.84 -24.14
N SER A 158 8.93 -10.34 -24.23
CA SER A 158 9.84 -10.30 -23.10
C SER A 158 9.38 -9.32 -22.03
N TYR A 159 9.91 -9.50 -20.83
CA TYR A 159 9.68 -8.57 -19.72
C TYR A 159 10.12 -7.14 -20.06
N ASP A 160 11.27 -6.99 -20.73
CA ASP A 160 11.80 -5.68 -21.09
C ASP A 160 10.93 -4.99 -22.16
N GLU A 161 10.32 -5.73 -23.09
CA GLU A 161 9.36 -5.14 -24.04
C GLU A 161 8.10 -4.62 -23.32
N ILE A 162 7.54 -5.40 -22.39
CA ILE A 162 6.29 -5.03 -21.70
C ILE A 162 6.50 -3.81 -20.79
N ARG A 163 7.59 -3.76 -20.03
CA ARG A 163 7.83 -2.65 -19.10
C ARG A 163 8.07 -1.30 -19.79
N HIS A 164 8.43 -1.31 -21.09
CA HIS A 164 8.58 -0.10 -21.90
C HIS A 164 7.31 0.26 -22.68
N MET A 165 6.24 -0.53 -22.58
CA MET A 165 4.95 -0.16 -23.14
C MET A 165 4.40 1.06 -22.41
N LYS A 166 3.65 1.90 -23.14
CA LYS A 166 2.94 3.03 -22.54
C LYS A 166 2.08 2.54 -21.36
N ASN A 167 1.29 1.48 -21.58
CA ASN A 167 0.52 0.80 -20.54
C ASN A 167 0.89 -0.70 -20.51
N PRO A 168 1.67 -1.17 -19.52
CA PRO A 168 1.99 -2.60 -19.36
C PRO A 168 0.76 -3.50 -19.22
N PHE A 169 -0.36 -2.98 -18.66
CA PHE A 169 -1.61 -3.74 -18.50
C PHE A 169 -2.18 -4.24 -19.84
N ASP A 170 -2.01 -3.48 -20.91
CA ASP A 170 -2.58 -3.83 -22.22
C ASP A 170 -2.03 -5.15 -22.76
N ALA A 171 -0.76 -5.48 -22.48
CA ALA A 171 -0.17 -6.76 -22.86
C ALA A 171 -0.86 -7.96 -22.17
N PHE A 172 -1.25 -7.77 -20.91
CA PHE A 172 -1.91 -8.81 -20.13
C PHE A 172 -3.40 -8.90 -20.44
N ARG A 173 -4.04 -7.77 -20.77
CA ARG A 173 -5.46 -7.71 -21.13
C ARG A 173 -5.79 -8.63 -22.30
N THR A 174 -5.04 -8.54 -23.41
CA THR A 174 -5.26 -9.40 -24.59
C THR A 174 -5.15 -10.87 -24.22
N TYR A 175 -4.14 -11.23 -23.44
CA TYR A 175 -3.94 -12.61 -23.01
C TYR A 175 -4.99 -13.10 -22.00
N MET A 176 -5.49 -12.24 -21.11
CA MET A 176 -6.57 -12.58 -20.18
C MET A 176 -7.89 -12.80 -20.92
N VAL A 177 -8.18 -11.97 -21.93
CA VAL A 177 -9.35 -12.13 -22.80
C VAL A 177 -9.24 -13.43 -23.61
N ASP A 178 -8.10 -13.67 -24.28
CA ASP A 178 -7.87 -14.88 -25.07
C ASP A 178 -7.89 -16.15 -24.20
N SER A 179 -7.35 -16.07 -23.00
CA SER A 179 -7.31 -17.19 -22.05
C SER A 179 -8.68 -17.47 -21.41
N LYS A 180 -9.54 -16.45 -21.23
CA LYS A 180 -10.91 -16.61 -20.76
C LYS A 180 -11.81 -17.15 -21.86
N MET A 181 -11.69 -16.66 -23.10
CA MET A 181 -12.42 -17.18 -24.27
C MET A 181 -12.11 -18.67 -24.54
N LYS A 182 -10.87 -19.12 -24.30
CA LYS A 182 -10.49 -20.54 -24.42
C LYS A 182 -10.99 -21.41 -23.26
N ARG A 183 -11.30 -20.83 -22.10
CA ARG A 183 -11.69 -21.58 -20.88
C ARG A 183 -13.20 -21.66 -20.68
N ASN A 184 -13.97 -20.63 -21.09
CA ASN A 184 -15.40 -20.54 -20.86
C ASN A 184 -16.13 -20.04 -22.12
N ALA A 185 -16.76 -20.93 -22.88
CA ALA A 185 -17.77 -20.58 -23.87
C ALA A 185 -19.19 -20.42 -23.26
N THR A 186 -19.34 -20.53 -21.93
CA THR A 186 -20.65 -20.77 -21.29
C THR A 186 -20.88 -20.08 -19.93
N SER A 187 -20.19 -18.97 -19.61
CA SER A 187 -20.59 -18.15 -18.45
C SER A 187 -20.74 -16.69 -18.83
N GLU A 188 -21.99 -16.26 -18.94
CA GLU A 188 -22.39 -14.86 -18.82
C GLU A 188 -22.01 -14.38 -17.42
N GLY A 189 -21.01 -13.50 -17.38
CA GLY A 189 -20.44 -12.93 -16.17
C GLY A 189 -19.63 -11.70 -16.56
N GLU A 190 -20.34 -10.62 -16.86
CA GLU A 190 -19.87 -9.24 -16.75
C GLU A 190 -19.20 -9.10 -15.36
N ASP A 191 -17.92 -8.77 -15.25
CA ASP A 191 -17.40 -7.41 -15.33
C ASP A 191 -15.86 -7.42 -15.43
N LEU A 192 -15.29 -6.30 -15.88
CA LEU A 192 -13.86 -5.91 -15.89
C LEU A 192 -13.07 -6.11 -17.20
N TRP A 193 -13.57 -6.81 -18.23
CA TRP A 193 -12.80 -6.98 -19.48
C TRP A 193 -12.73 -5.69 -20.33
N TRP A 194 -13.61 -4.72 -20.09
CA TRP A 194 -13.66 -3.41 -20.75
C TRP A 194 -12.82 -2.33 -20.04
N PHE A 195 -12.32 -2.58 -18.82
CA PHE A 195 -11.54 -1.61 -18.04
C PHE A 195 -10.06 -1.62 -18.48
N SER A 196 -9.63 -0.64 -19.30
CA SER A 196 -8.22 -0.24 -19.38
C SER A 196 -8.11 1.12 -18.71
N PRO A 197 -7.91 1.16 -17.40
CA PRO A 197 -7.74 2.40 -16.66
C PRO A 197 -6.42 3.06 -17.04
N ASN A 198 -6.37 4.37 -16.85
CA ASN A 198 -5.19 5.16 -17.18
C ASN A 198 -4.01 4.78 -16.24
N ILE A 199 -2.79 4.70 -16.81
CA ILE A 199 -1.51 4.56 -16.08
C ILE A 199 -1.45 5.52 -14.88
N ASP A 200 -1.86 6.77 -15.07
CA ASP A 200 -1.82 7.80 -14.02
C ASP A 200 -2.68 7.43 -12.80
N GLU A 201 -3.77 6.70 -13.00
CA GLU A 201 -4.61 6.23 -11.90
C GLU A 201 -3.93 5.10 -11.16
N PHE A 202 -3.47 4.05 -11.85
CA PHE A 202 -2.78 2.95 -11.18
C PHE A 202 -1.49 3.37 -10.48
N SER A 203 -0.71 4.26 -11.07
CA SER A 203 0.50 4.76 -10.42
C SER A 203 0.19 5.57 -9.17
N LYS A 204 -0.92 6.33 -9.14
CA LYS A 204 -1.38 6.99 -7.89
C LYS A 204 -1.84 5.98 -6.85
N LEU A 205 -2.50 4.90 -7.26
CA LEU A 205 -2.88 3.82 -6.35
C LEU A 205 -1.67 3.11 -5.75
N ASP A 206 -0.67 2.73 -6.56
CA ASP A 206 0.57 2.10 -6.10
C ASP A 206 1.28 2.95 -5.03
N LEU A 207 1.40 4.25 -5.30
CA LEU A 207 2.02 5.20 -4.37
C LEU A 207 1.19 5.39 -3.09
N ALA A 208 -0.14 5.35 -3.20
CA ALA A 208 -1.03 5.41 -2.03
C ALA A 208 -0.91 4.14 -1.18
N GLU A 209 -0.87 2.96 -1.79
CA GLU A 209 -0.65 1.67 -1.11
C GLU A 209 0.72 1.62 -0.40
N GLU A 210 1.80 2.05 -1.08
CA GLU A 210 3.14 2.19 -0.49
C GLU A 210 3.12 3.10 0.73
N LYS A 211 2.47 4.26 0.63
CA LYS A 211 2.35 5.23 1.74
C LYS A 211 1.57 4.67 2.92
N ILE A 212 0.53 3.87 2.66
CA ILE A 212 -0.23 3.18 3.70
C ILE A 212 0.66 2.11 4.37
N ALA A 213 1.29 1.23 3.58
CA ALA A 213 2.11 0.15 4.10
C ALA A 213 3.27 0.67 4.97
N SER A 214 4.01 1.67 4.49
CA SER A 214 5.08 2.32 5.25
C SER A 214 4.59 2.99 6.54
N SER A 215 3.40 3.61 6.53
CA SER A 215 2.79 4.14 7.76
C SER A 215 2.45 3.04 8.76
N LEU A 216 1.94 1.89 8.29
CA LEU A 216 1.53 0.77 9.14
C LEU A 216 2.72 -0.03 9.70
N VAL A 217 3.84 -0.09 8.99
CA VAL A 217 5.07 -0.72 9.51
C VAL A 217 5.66 0.13 10.63
N ASN A 218 5.59 1.46 10.51
CA ASN A 218 6.15 2.39 11.50
C ASN A 218 5.20 2.64 12.69
N ASN A 219 3.89 2.44 12.53
CA ASN A 219 2.91 2.59 13.59
C ASN A 219 2.41 1.21 14.05
N LYS A 220 2.59 0.88 15.34
CA LYS A 220 1.90 -0.28 15.92
C LYS A 220 0.39 -0.11 15.73
N VAL A 221 -0.20 -0.91 14.86
CA VAL A 221 -1.64 -0.83 14.59
C VAL A 221 -2.41 -1.14 15.88
N LYS A 222 -3.29 -0.22 16.28
CA LYS A 222 -4.13 -0.37 17.47
C LYS A 222 -5.60 -0.51 17.07
N PHE A 223 -6.33 -1.34 17.79
CA PHE A 223 -7.78 -1.37 17.69
C PHE A 223 -8.40 -0.23 18.49
N TRP A 224 -9.46 0.38 17.95
CA TRP A 224 -10.20 1.47 18.59
C TRP A 224 -10.58 1.18 20.05
N ASN A 225 -11.00 -0.05 20.35
CA ASN A 225 -11.40 -0.45 21.70
C ASN A 225 -10.24 -0.42 22.72
N LYS A 226 -8.98 -0.47 22.28
CA LYS A 226 -7.79 -0.40 23.14
C LYS A 226 -7.33 1.02 23.43
N LEU A 227 -7.95 2.03 22.80
CA LEU A 227 -7.64 3.43 23.07
C LEU A 227 -8.37 3.90 24.34
N SER A 228 -7.71 4.79 25.08
CA SER A 228 -8.31 5.54 26.20
C SER A 228 -9.45 6.44 25.72
N ALA A 229 -10.27 6.91 26.66
CA ALA A 229 -11.37 7.82 26.35
C ALA A 229 -10.85 9.14 25.74
N ASP A 230 -9.74 9.66 26.25
CA ASP A 230 -9.13 10.90 25.79
C ASP A 230 -8.54 10.75 24.39
N GLU A 231 -7.84 9.66 24.10
CA GLU A 231 -7.34 9.35 22.74
C GLU A 231 -8.50 9.25 21.74
N LYS A 232 -9.58 8.56 22.11
CA LYS A 232 -10.78 8.46 21.26
C LYS A 232 -11.39 9.82 21.00
N GLN A 233 -11.45 10.68 22.02
CA GLN A 233 -11.98 12.04 21.89
C GLN A 233 -11.11 12.87 20.96
N GLU A 234 -9.79 12.93 21.18
CA GLU A 234 -8.87 13.68 20.32
C GLU A 234 -8.96 13.21 18.85
N ILE A 235 -8.98 11.89 18.63
CA ILE A 235 -9.10 11.33 17.28
C ILE A 235 -10.44 11.71 16.63
N LYS A 236 -11.57 11.64 17.35
CA LYS A 236 -12.87 12.06 16.81
C LYS A 236 -12.84 13.50 16.32
N ILE A 237 -12.22 14.40 17.08
CA ILE A 237 -12.10 15.82 16.74
C ILE A 237 -11.22 16.01 15.50
N GLU A 238 -10.04 15.42 15.50
CA GLU A 238 -9.12 15.53 14.35
C GLU A 238 -9.75 14.96 13.07
N MET A 239 -10.43 13.82 13.18
CA MET A 239 -11.14 13.21 12.06
C MET A 239 -12.28 14.09 11.53
N LEU A 240 -13.09 14.69 12.41
CA LEU A 240 -14.16 15.61 12.01
C LEU A 240 -13.60 16.82 11.25
N ILE A 241 -12.44 17.32 11.67
CA ILE A 241 -11.75 18.43 11.02
C ILE A 241 -11.17 18.00 9.67
N ALA A 242 -10.53 16.83 9.61
CA ALA A 242 -9.90 16.32 8.40
C ALA A 242 -10.91 15.80 7.35
N SER A 243 -12.06 15.29 7.79
CA SER A 243 -13.07 14.62 6.96
C SER A 243 -14.49 15.04 7.34
N PRO A 244 -14.96 16.26 6.99
CA PRO A 244 -16.33 16.67 7.30
C PRO A 244 -17.43 15.78 6.71
N SER A 245 -17.12 14.94 5.72
CA SER A 245 -18.04 13.96 5.12
C SER A 245 -18.65 12.98 6.13
N VAL A 246 -18.01 12.78 7.30
CA VAL A 246 -18.58 11.95 8.39
C VAL A 246 -19.94 12.46 8.86
N LEU A 247 -20.21 13.76 8.69
CA LEU A 247 -21.50 14.39 8.99
C LEU A 247 -22.62 13.93 8.05
N GLU A 248 -22.24 13.55 6.82
CA GLU A 248 -23.15 13.03 5.80
C GLU A 248 -23.37 11.52 5.98
N GLY A 249 -22.56 10.86 6.80
CA GLY A 249 -22.55 9.42 6.98
C GLY A 249 -21.60 8.70 6.00
N ASP A 250 -20.76 9.46 5.30
CA ASP A 250 -19.68 8.94 4.47
C ASP A 250 -18.39 8.89 5.29
N TYR A 251 -17.98 7.67 5.60
CA TYR A 251 -16.82 7.39 6.45
C TYR A 251 -15.60 6.92 5.67
N GLU A 252 -15.65 6.77 4.35
CA GLU A 252 -14.56 6.14 3.59
C GLU A 252 -13.23 6.88 3.76
N TYR A 253 -13.23 8.20 3.51
CA TYR A 253 -12.04 9.03 3.71
C TYR A 253 -11.61 9.09 5.19
N ALA A 254 -12.57 9.08 6.11
CA ALA A 254 -12.30 9.09 7.54
C ALA A 254 -11.61 7.79 8.01
N CYS A 255 -12.01 6.63 7.45
CA CYS A 255 -11.35 5.35 7.66
C CYS A 255 -9.90 5.37 7.16
N GLN A 256 -9.71 5.85 5.93
CA GLN A 256 -8.38 5.97 5.33
C GLN A 256 -7.48 6.89 6.15
N TRP A 257 -7.98 8.05 6.55
CA TRP A 257 -7.25 9.01 7.39
C TRP A 257 -6.87 8.39 8.74
N LEU A 258 -7.80 7.71 9.41
CA LEU A 258 -7.56 7.12 10.73
C LEU A 258 -6.47 6.04 10.67
N LEU A 259 -6.53 5.19 9.65
CA LEU A 259 -5.52 4.16 9.42
C LEU A 259 -4.16 4.79 9.09
N GLN A 260 -4.12 5.74 8.16
CA GLN A 260 -2.88 6.34 7.67
C GLN A 260 -2.19 7.25 8.68
N ARG A 261 -2.94 8.05 9.45
CA ARG A 261 -2.39 9.08 10.34
C ARG A 261 -2.22 8.61 11.77
N LYS A 262 -3.05 7.67 12.22
CA LYS A 262 -3.08 7.21 13.61
C LYS A 262 -2.74 5.72 13.76
N GLY A 263 -2.71 4.94 12.67
CA GLY A 263 -2.52 3.49 12.74
C GLY A 263 -3.65 2.80 13.50
N VAL A 264 -4.87 3.34 13.47
CA VAL A 264 -6.00 2.83 14.25
C VAL A 264 -7.05 2.19 13.33
N VAL A 265 -7.53 1.01 13.72
CA VAL A 265 -8.66 0.34 13.07
C VAL A 265 -9.91 0.49 13.93
N CYS A 266 -10.97 1.04 13.34
CA CYS A 266 -12.27 1.16 13.99
C CYS A 266 -13.34 0.42 13.15
N PRO A 267 -13.94 -0.66 13.67
CA PRO A 267 -15.00 -1.37 12.94
C PRO A 267 -16.35 -0.62 12.93
N SER A 268 -16.55 0.34 13.84
CA SER A 268 -17.87 0.98 14.09
C SER A 268 -17.77 2.50 14.05
N PHE A 269 -17.54 3.09 12.88
CA PHE A 269 -17.40 4.54 12.73
C PHE A 269 -18.68 5.31 12.98
N ARG A 270 -19.83 4.76 12.54
CA ARG A 270 -21.13 5.40 12.68
C ARG A 270 -21.39 5.82 14.11
N ASP A 271 -21.22 4.91 15.06
CA ASP A 271 -21.59 5.14 16.46
C ASP A 271 -20.70 6.19 17.15
N ASN A 272 -19.50 6.45 16.63
CA ASN A 272 -18.58 7.47 17.17
C ASN A 272 -18.99 8.91 16.83
N PHE A 273 -19.68 9.13 15.71
CA PHE A 273 -20.07 10.46 15.22
C PHE A 273 -21.58 10.67 15.20
N SER A 274 -22.32 9.59 14.97
CA SER A 274 -23.77 9.57 14.85
C SER A 274 -24.28 8.23 15.37
N ALA A 275 -24.58 8.15 16.67
CA ALA A 275 -25.24 6.99 17.27
C ALA A 275 -26.68 6.72 16.75
N GLY A 276 -27.09 7.38 15.66
CA GLY A 276 -28.48 7.49 15.24
C GLY A 276 -29.25 8.47 16.13
N GLY A 277 -30.45 8.85 15.67
CA GLY A 277 -31.35 9.68 16.47
C GLY A 277 -31.14 11.19 16.37
N ARG A 278 -31.85 11.90 17.23
CA ARG A 278 -31.96 13.37 17.26
C ARG A 278 -31.87 13.86 18.69
N THR A 279 -31.43 15.10 18.87
CA THR A 279 -31.29 15.78 20.18
C THR A 279 -31.70 17.23 20.06
N VAL A 280 -32.04 17.87 21.18
CA VAL A 280 -32.47 19.27 21.20
C VAL A 280 -31.28 20.19 21.42
N VAL A 281 -31.01 21.07 20.46
CA VAL A 281 -29.99 22.12 20.55
C VAL A 281 -30.66 23.46 20.29
N ASN A 282 -30.53 24.40 21.23
CA ASN A 282 -31.15 25.73 21.15
C ASN A 282 -32.67 25.68 20.86
N GLY A 283 -33.38 24.73 21.46
CA GLY A 283 -34.82 24.54 21.29
C GLY A 283 -35.23 23.85 19.98
N VAL A 284 -34.28 23.47 19.12
CA VAL A 284 -34.53 22.78 17.86
C VAL A 284 -34.12 21.32 17.98
N ASN A 285 -35.01 20.41 17.60
CA ASN A 285 -34.67 19.00 17.47
C ASN A 285 -33.80 18.80 16.22
N VAL A 286 -32.54 18.41 16.37
CA VAL A 286 -31.53 18.27 15.30
C VAL A 286 -30.92 16.86 15.30
N PRO A 287 -30.32 16.38 14.20
CA PRO A 287 -29.60 15.11 14.17
C PRO A 287 -28.50 15.06 15.23
N GLN A 288 -28.29 13.88 15.82
CA GLN A 288 -27.29 13.66 16.89
C GLN A 288 -25.90 14.18 16.52
N VAL A 289 -25.53 14.10 15.24
CA VAL A 289 -24.25 14.58 14.74
C VAL A 289 -24.07 16.10 14.90
N ILE A 290 -25.12 16.91 14.71
CA ILE A 290 -25.08 18.36 14.99
C ILE A 290 -24.94 18.58 16.51
N GLY A 291 -25.64 17.78 17.31
CA GLY A 291 -25.50 17.78 18.77
C GLY A 291 -24.06 17.53 19.22
N LYS A 292 -23.36 16.57 18.60
CA LYS A 292 -21.95 16.29 18.88
C LYS A 292 -21.02 17.44 18.53
N ILE A 293 -21.23 18.13 17.41
CA ILE A 293 -20.44 19.33 17.10
C ILE A 293 -20.66 20.40 18.19
N ASN A 294 -21.89 20.57 18.68
CA ASN A 294 -22.18 21.51 19.76
C ASN A 294 -21.52 21.11 21.09
N GLU A 295 -21.51 19.83 21.43
CA GLU A 295 -20.83 19.27 22.61
C GLU A 295 -19.31 19.49 22.52
N TRP A 296 -18.74 19.33 21.33
CA TRP A 296 -17.29 19.34 21.10
C TRP A 296 -16.71 20.71 20.72
N LYS A 297 -17.49 21.80 20.78
CA LYS A 297 -17.05 23.14 20.34
C LYS A 297 -15.69 23.53 20.92
N ALA A 298 -15.49 23.31 22.22
CA ALA A 298 -14.24 23.66 22.91
C ALA A 298 -13.04 22.85 22.38
N ASP A 299 -13.21 21.55 22.20
CA ASP A 299 -12.15 20.67 21.69
C ASP A 299 -11.83 20.97 20.23
N ILE A 300 -12.84 21.23 19.40
CA ILE A 300 -12.67 21.65 17.99
C ILE A 300 -11.87 22.94 17.93
N THR A 301 -12.23 23.94 18.74
CA THR A 301 -11.52 25.22 18.83
C THR A 301 -10.06 25.00 19.20
N LYS A 302 -9.81 24.20 20.26
CA LYS A 302 -8.46 23.84 20.69
C LYS A 302 -7.66 23.15 19.58
N ALA A 303 -8.29 22.24 18.83
CA ALA A 303 -7.63 21.52 17.74
C ALA A 303 -7.26 22.42 16.56
N PHE A 304 -8.09 23.41 16.20
CA PHE A 304 -7.72 24.40 15.19
C PHE A 304 -6.59 25.31 15.64
N ASN A 305 -6.60 25.76 16.90
CA ASN A 305 -5.57 26.65 17.45
C ASN A 305 -4.19 25.98 17.58
N LYS A 306 -4.11 24.65 17.48
CA LYS A 306 -2.84 23.90 17.40
C LYS A 306 -2.22 23.92 15.97
N LYS A 307 -2.94 24.36 14.94
CA LYS A 307 -2.45 24.38 13.55
C LYS A 307 -1.61 25.63 13.27
N GLU A 308 -0.73 25.57 12.28
CA GLU A 308 0.11 26.72 11.88
C GLU A 308 -0.72 27.91 11.34
N LEU A 309 -1.83 27.63 10.66
CA LEU A 309 -2.74 28.64 10.10
C LEU A 309 -4.20 28.43 10.57
N PRO A 310 -4.51 28.65 11.87
CA PRO A 310 -5.80 28.29 12.46
C PRO A 310 -6.99 28.88 11.72
N GLN A 311 -6.95 30.19 11.40
CA GLN A 311 -8.04 30.90 10.75
C GLN A 311 -8.33 30.38 9.33
N GLN A 312 -7.28 30.13 8.53
CA GLN A 312 -7.44 29.65 7.16
C GLN A 312 -8.03 28.22 7.14
N HIS A 313 -7.50 27.34 8.00
CA HIS A 313 -8.01 25.98 8.12
C HIS A 313 -9.46 25.96 8.61
N PHE A 314 -9.81 26.84 9.55
CA PHE A 314 -11.18 26.98 10.05
C PHE A 314 -12.14 27.47 8.95
N GLU A 315 -11.80 28.50 8.18
CA GLU A 315 -12.69 29.00 7.11
C GLU A 315 -12.93 27.96 6.00
N HIS A 316 -11.91 27.17 5.65
CA HIS A 316 -12.08 26.05 4.72
C HIS A 316 -13.04 24.99 5.29
N TRP A 317 -12.83 24.58 6.54
CA TRP A 317 -13.67 23.60 7.21
C TRP A 317 -15.12 24.09 7.35
N LYS A 318 -15.31 25.34 7.77
CA LYS A 318 -16.61 26.01 7.89
C LYS A 318 -17.35 26.00 6.56
N THR A 319 -16.69 26.36 5.47
CA THR A 319 -17.29 26.33 4.12
C THR A 319 -17.79 24.93 3.77
N ARG A 320 -16.97 23.90 4.01
CA ARG A 320 -17.33 22.50 3.71
C ARG A 320 -18.44 21.94 4.61
N VAL A 321 -18.46 22.31 5.89
CA VAL A 321 -19.50 21.87 6.84
C VAL A 321 -20.84 22.53 6.51
N LEU A 322 -20.83 23.82 6.20
CA LEU A 322 -22.06 24.56 5.88
C LEU A 322 -22.62 24.25 4.49
N SER A 323 -21.81 23.70 3.58
CA SER A 323 -22.25 23.27 2.25
C SER A 323 -23.00 21.92 2.25
N ILE A 324 -23.06 21.21 3.38
CA ILE A 324 -23.68 19.88 3.46
C ILE A 324 -25.17 19.95 3.10
N GLY A 325 -25.56 19.19 2.09
CA GLY A 325 -26.93 19.17 1.55
C GLY A 325 -27.94 18.44 2.45
N LYS A 326 -27.48 17.54 3.31
CA LYS A 326 -28.31 16.60 4.10
C LYS A 326 -29.23 17.26 5.12
N PHE A 327 -28.89 18.44 5.63
CA PHE A 327 -29.63 19.07 6.72
C PHE A 327 -30.74 20.00 6.19
N SER A 328 -31.88 20.01 6.88
CA SER A 328 -32.96 20.96 6.65
C SER A 328 -32.52 22.40 6.92
N SER A 329 -33.27 23.39 6.43
CA SER A 329 -32.95 24.82 6.63
C SER A 329 -32.83 25.19 8.11
N VAL A 330 -33.74 24.68 8.96
CA VAL A 330 -33.74 24.96 10.41
C VAL A 330 -32.52 24.32 11.09
N GLU A 331 -32.16 23.09 10.74
CA GLU A 331 -30.97 22.41 11.24
C GLU A 331 -29.68 23.13 10.79
N LYS A 332 -29.64 23.62 9.54
CA LYS A 332 -28.53 24.42 9.00
C LYS A 332 -28.33 25.71 9.79
N ASP A 333 -29.41 26.38 10.21
CA ASP A 333 -29.29 27.61 10.98
C ASP A 333 -28.74 27.35 12.39
N VAL A 334 -29.09 26.23 13.01
CA VAL A 334 -28.47 25.78 14.27
C VAL A 334 -26.99 25.49 14.06
N LEU A 335 -26.63 24.76 12.99
CA LEU A 335 -25.24 24.46 12.66
C LEU A 335 -24.42 25.72 12.38
N LYS A 336 -24.96 26.71 11.66
CA LYS A 336 -24.32 28.01 11.45
C LYS A 336 -23.99 28.72 12.76
N LYS A 337 -24.92 28.72 13.72
CA LYS A 337 -24.69 29.32 15.06
C LYS A 337 -23.55 28.61 15.80
N ILE A 338 -23.57 27.27 15.82
CA ILE A 338 -22.52 26.45 16.43
C ILE A 338 -21.15 26.76 15.80
N VAL A 339 -21.06 26.76 14.47
CA VAL A 339 -19.83 27.03 13.73
C VAL A 339 -19.34 28.47 13.96
N ALA A 340 -20.25 29.45 13.99
CA ALA A 340 -19.90 30.83 14.32
C ALA A 340 -19.33 30.97 15.74
N ASP A 341 -19.88 30.24 16.71
CA ASP A 341 -19.36 30.23 18.08
C ASP A 341 -17.96 29.61 18.17
N ILE A 342 -17.68 28.53 17.44
CA ILE A 342 -16.32 27.97 17.32
C ILE A 342 -15.36 29.03 16.75
N GLY A 343 -15.79 29.71 15.68
CA GLY A 343 -14.99 30.75 15.01
C GLY A 343 -14.55 31.90 15.91
N LYS A 344 -15.36 32.27 16.92
CA LYS A 344 -15.00 33.31 17.91
C LYS A 344 -13.79 32.94 18.76
N GLY A 345 -13.52 31.64 18.94
CA GLY A 345 -12.40 31.13 19.73
C GLY A 345 -11.14 30.81 18.92
N ILE A 346 -11.15 31.01 17.60
CA ILE A 346 -10.01 30.73 16.73
C ILE A 346 -9.00 31.88 16.81
N SER A 347 -7.74 31.55 17.08
CA SER A 347 -6.63 32.51 17.09
C SER A 347 -6.43 33.10 15.70
N ARG A 348 -6.16 34.42 15.66
CA ARG A 348 -5.87 35.15 14.42
C ARG A 348 -4.58 34.72 13.76
#